data_AF-A0A353LN52-F1
#
_entry.id   AF-A0A353LN52-F1
#
_cell.length_a   1.000
_cell.length_b   1.000
_cell.length_c   1.000
_cell.angle_alpha   90.00
_cell.angle_beta   90.00
_cell.angle_gamma   90.00
#
_symmetry.space_group_name_H-M   'P 1'
#
loop_
_entity.id
_entity.type
_entity.pdbx_description
1 polymer ?
#
loop_
_entity_poly.entity_id
_entity_poly.type
_entity_poly.pdbx_seq_one_letter_code
_entity_poly.pdbx_strand_id
1 'polypeptide(L)' 'EFKLNLLAPVSKGTVTATAEIINMTRSTAVVQIRMENDGRHCLAAQGTVLIMDPR' A
#
# COMPACT_ATOMS: atom_id res chain seq x y z
N GLU A 1 -6.68 8.88 -0.47
CA GLU A 1 -5.87 9.25 0.71
C GLU A 1 -5.29 8.00 1.34
N PHE A 2 -4.09 8.05 1.91
CA PHE A 2 -3.43 6.89 2.54
C PHE A 2 -2.91 7.23 3.94
N LYS A 3 -3.18 6.36 4.92
CA LYS A 3 -2.48 6.32 6.20
C LYS A 3 -1.27 5.42 6.07
N LEU A 4 -0.10 5.94 6.44
CA LEU A 4 1.16 5.20 6.41
C LEU A 4 1.66 4.96 7.84
N ASN A 5 2.24 3.78 8.07
CA ASN A 5 2.99 3.48 9.27
C ASN A 5 4.39 3.02 8.87
N LEU A 6 5.39 3.80 9.26
CA LEU A 6 6.80 3.46 9.07
C LEU A 6 7.22 2.53 10.21
N LEU A 7 7.51 1.28 9.89
CA LEU A 7 7.77 0.22 10.87
C LEU A 7 9.26 0.05 11.15
N ALA A 8 10.09 0.28 10.13
CA ALA A 8 11.53 0.18 10.25
C ALA A 8 12.24 1.11 9.25
N PRO A 9 13.34 1.77 9.65
CA PRO A 9 14.14 2.55 8.71
C PRO A 9 14.84 1.63 7.71
N VAL A 10 14.94 2.09 6.46
CA VAL A 10 15.68 1.43 5.37
C VAL A 10 16.76 2.39 4.88
N SER A 11 18.02 1.96 4.91
CA SER A 11 19.17 2.75 4.45
C SER A 11 19.92 2.12 3.27
N LYS A 12 19.69 0.82 3.00
CA LYS A 12 20.26 0.00 1.92
C LYS A 12 19.30 -1.17 1.62
N GLY A 13 19.50 -1.85 0.49
CA GLY A 13 18.67 -3.01 0.07
C GLY A 13 17.67 -2.65 -1.03
N THR A 14 16.73 -3.55 -1.30
CA THR A 14 15.63 -3.33 -2.26
C THR A 14 14.28 -3.44 -1.55
N VAL A 15 13.48 -2.38 -1.62
CA VAL A 15 12.12 -2.37 -1.07
C VAL A 15 11.15 -2.93 -2.10
N THR A 16 10.45 -4.00 -1.74
CA THR A 16 9.35 -4.57 -2.53
C THR A 16 8.02 -4.24 -1.88
N ALA A 17 7.07 -3.75 -2.67
CA ALA A 17 5.73 -3.41 -2.21
C ALA A 17 4.69 -4.34 -2.83
N THR A 18 3.77 -4.86 -2.01
CA THR A 18 2.58 -5.59 -2.45
C THR A 18 1.34 -4.79 -2.09
N ALA A 19 0.43 -4.62 -3.05
CA ALA A 19 -0.83 -3.91 -2.88
C ALA A 19 -2.00 -4.85 -3.16
N GLU A 20 -2.99 -4.85 -2.27
CA GLU A 20 -4.18 -5.69 -2.34
C GLU A 20 -5.43 -4.83 -2.18
N ILE A 21 -6.45 -5.05 -3.02
CA ILE A 21 -7.78 -4.47 -2.81
C ILE A 21 -8.47 -5.29 -1.73
N ILE A 22 -8.73 -4.67 -0.58
CA ILE A 22 -9.38 -5.34 0.57
C ILE A 22 -10.88 -5.07 0.63
N ASN A 23 -11.36 -4.00 -0.03
CA ASN A 23 -12.77 -3.72 -0.22
C ASN A 23 -12.96 -2.87 -1.48
N MET A 24 -14.08 -3.04 -2.18
CA MET A 24 -14.39 -2.29 -3.40
C MET A 24 -15.88 -1.96 -3.47
N THR A 25 -16.18 -0.74 -3.88
CA THR A 25 -17.52 -0.26 -4.21
C THR A 25 -17.58 0.15 -5.68
N ARG A 26 -18.70 0.73 -6.11
CA ARG A 26 -18.82 1.25 -7.48
C ARG A 26 -17.80 2.35 -7.80
N SER A 27 -17.51 3.23 -6.85
CA SER A 27 -16.72 4.45 -7.09
C SER A 27 -15.44 4.54 -6.27
N THR A 28 -15.20 3.59 -5.36
CA THR A 28 -14.01 3.59 -4.51
C THR A 28 -13.48 2.19 -4.25
N ALA A 29 -12.18 2.08 -3.98
CA ALA A 29 -11.56 0.87 -3.44
C ALA A 29 -10.70 1.20 -2.22
N VAL A 30 -10.71 0.32 -1.24
CA VAL A 30 -9.75 0.34 -0.12
C VAL A 30 -8.59 -0.57 -0.50
N VAL A 31 -7.40 0.00 -0.55
CA VAL A 31 -6.15 -0.68 -0.90
C VAL A 31 -5.27 -0.79 0.34
N GLN A 32 -4.82 -1.99 0.63
CA GLN A 32 -3.81 -2.25 1.64
C GLN A 32 -2.47 -2.47 0.95
N ILE A 33 -1.41 -1.85 1.49
CA ILE A 33 -0.05 -1.93 0.96
C ILE A 33 0.87 -2.42 2.07
N ARG A 34 1.65 -3.44 1.78
CA ARG A 34 2.73 -3.94 2.65
C ARG A 34 4.05 -3.80 1.90
N MET A 35 5.07 -3.30 2.59
CA MET A 35 6.42 -3.20 2.03
C MET A 35 7.41 -3.98 2.87
N GLU A 36 8.36 -4.59 2.19
CA GLU A 36 9.42 -5.40 2.78
C GLU A 36 10.77 -4.97 2.18
N ASN A 37 11.81 -4.95 3.02
CA ASN A 37 13.19 -4.84 2.61
C ASN A 37 13.93 -6.07 3.12
N ASP A 38 14.40 -6.92 2.21
CA ASP A 38 15.19 -8.13 2.51
C ASP A 38 14.59 -9.02 3.63
N GLY A 39 13.31 -9.41 3.53
CA GLY A 39 12.66 -10.26 4.54
C GLY A 39 12.02 -9.48 5.70
N ARG A 40 12.25 -8.17 5.81
CA ARG A 40 11.79 -7.34 6.93
C ARG A 40 10.72 -6.33 6.52
N HIS A 41 9.55 -6.39 7.14
CA HIS A 41 8.52 -5.37 6.95
C HIS A 41 9.02 -3.98 7.38
N CYS A 42 8.95 -3.03 6.46
CA CYS A 42 9.40 -1.66 6.68
C CYS A 42 8.26 -0.64 6.66
N LEU A 43 7.14 -0.95 6.00
CA LEU A 43 5.98 -0.07 5.92
C LEU A 43 4.68 -0.86 5.79
N ALA A 44 3.65 -0.36 6.47
CA ALA A 44 2.26 -0.76 6.25
C ALA A 44 1.41 0.47 5.98
N ALA A 45 0.64 0.45 4.88
CA ALA A 45 -0.26 1.52 4.51
C ALA A 45 -1.64 1.00 4.13
N GLN A 46 -2.63 1.86 4.29
CA GLN A 46 -3.98 1.64 3.81
C GLN A 46 -4.57 2.94 3.33
N GLY A 47 -5.32 2.89 2.24
CA GLY A 47 -5.97 4.08 1.71
C GLY A 47 -7.15 3.77 0.83
N THR A 48 -7.92 4.81 0.57
CA THR A 48 -9.05 4.77 -0.35
C THR A 48 -8.65 5.46 -1.64
N VAL A 49 -8.92 4.79 -2.77
CA VAL A 49 -8.75 5.30 -4.13
C VAL A 49 -10.11 5.45 -4.81
N LEU A 50 -10.20 6.36 -5.78
CA LEU A 50 -11.38 6.51 -6.64
C LEU A 50 -11.27 5.56 -7.83
N ILE A 51 -12.40 4.98 -8.22
CA ILE A 51 -12.54 4.20 -9.45
C ILE A 51 -13.18 5.13 -10.48
N MET A 52 -12.47 5.36 -11.58
CA MET A 52 -12.94 6.19 -12.69
C MET A 52 -13.02 5.34 -13.94
N ASP A 53 -14.07 5.55 -14.73
CA ASP A 53 -14.19 4.89 -16.03
C ASP A 53 -13.02 5.31 -16.94
N PRO A 54 -12.49 4.38 -17.76
CA PRO A 54 -11.42 4.69 -18.69
C PRO A 54 -11.87 5.76 -19.69
N ARG A 55 -10.97 6.69 -20.00
CA ARG A 55 -11.16 7.75 -21.00
C ARG A 55 -10.75 7.31 -22.39
#